data_AF-A0A932YFF1-F1
#
_entry.id   AF-A0A932YFF1-F1
#
_cell.length_a   1.000
_cell.length_b   1.000
_cell.length_c   1.000
_cell.angle_alpha   90.00
_cell.angle_beta   90.00
_cell.angle_gamma   90.00
#
_symmetry.space_group_name_H-M   'P 1'
#
loop_
_entity.id
_entity.type
_entity.pdbx_description
1 polymer ?
#
loop_
_entity_poly.entity_id
_entity_poly.type
_entity_poly.pdbx_seq_one_letter_code
_entity_poly.pdbx_strand_id
1 'polypeptide(L)' 'MPVELRLRTEDTRGCTRAFTIPEYGIVKSLPVTGEEVVEFTPMRSGQLAYTCGMGMYSGSFTVIP' A
#
# COMPACT_ATOMS: atom_id res chain seq x y z
N MET A 1 -11.25 10.25 -8.99
CA MET A 1 -12.14 9.28 -8.33
C MET A 1 -11.38 8.67 -7.16
N PRO A 2 -11.98 8.51 -5.97
CA PRO A 2 -11.31 7.82 -4.87
C PRO A 2 -11.13 6.34 -5.23
N VAL A 3 -10.01 5.76 -4.83
CA VAL A 3 -9.69 4.34 -4.97
C VAL A 3 -9.64 3.74 -3.56
N GLU A 4 -10.36 2.63 -3.38
CA GLU A 4 -10.32 1.82 -2.17
C GLU A 4 -9.38 0.62 -2.41
N LEU A 5 -8.22 0.62 -1.77
CA LEU A 5 -7.26 -0.49 -1.83
C LEU A 5 -7.44 -1.40 -0.62
N ARG A 6 -7.89 -2.62 -0.86
CA ARG A 6 -8.05 -3.66 0.16
C ARG A 6 -6.80 -4.54 0.24
N LEU A 7 -6.11 -4.47 1.36
CA LEU A 7 -4.90 -5.22 1.64
C LEU A 7 -5.26 -6.44 2.49
N ARG A 8 -5.19 -7.63 1.90
CA ARG A 8 -5.32 -8.90 2.61
C ARG A 8 -3.95 -9.33 3.12
N THR A 9 -3.89 -9.68 4.39
CA THR A 9 -2.69 -10.17 5.05
C THR A 9 -2.91 -11.59 5.54
N GLU A 10 -1.89 -12.43 5.35
CA GLU A 10 -1.84 -13.79 5.84
C GLU A 10 -0.46 -14.02 6.44
N ASP A 11 -0.41 -14.15 7.78
CA ASP A 11 0.82 -14.33 8.55
C ASP A 11 1.94 -13.30 8.24
N THR A 12 1.57 -12.03 8.04
CA THR A 12 2.55 -10.95 7.81
C THR A 12 3.33 -10.64 9.09
N ARG A 13 4.65 -10.66 8.99
CA ARG A 13 5.57 -10.52 10.13
C ARG A 13 6.71 -9.56 9.81
N GLY A 14 7.23 -8.90 10.84
CA GLY A 14 8.34 -7.96 10.69
C GLY A 14 7.97 -6.77 9.81
N CYS A 15 8.85 -6.41 8.86
CA CYS A 15 8.68 -5.20 8.04
C CYS A 15 7.48 -5.22 7.09
N THR A 16 6.96 -6.40 6.73
CA THR A 16 5.78 -6.52 5.85
C THR A 16 4.48 -6.10 6.54
N ARG A 17 4.49 -5.92 7.87
CA ARG A 17 3.38 -5.36 8.63
C ARG A 17 3.21 -3.85 8.45
N ALA A 18 4.15 -3.18 7.79
CA ALA A 18 4.02 -1.78 7.46
C ALA A 18 3.90 -1.66 5.94
N PHE A 19 2.79 -1.10 5.46
CA PHE A 19 2.57 -0.79 4.06
C PHE A 19 2.67 0.71 3.85
N THR A 20 3.44 1.12 2.85
CA THR A 20 3.68 2.53 2.57
C THR A 20 3.49 2.85 1.10
N ILE A 21 2.92 4.02 0.83
CA ILE A 21 2.85 4.63 -0.50
C ILE A 21 3.51 6.00 -0.39
N PRO A 22 4.82 6.12 -0.71
CA PRO A 22 5.60 7.34 -0.46
C PRO A 22 5.05 8.57 -1.17
N GLU A 23 4.58 8.43 -2.42
CA GLU A 23 4.04 9.55 -3.22
C GLU A 23 2.82 10.21 -2.58
N TYR A 24 2.03 9.45 -1.81
CA TYR A 24 0.86 9.97 -1.10
C TYR A 24 1.10 10.16 0.41
N GLY A 25 2.33 9.91 0.90
CA GLY A 25 2.64 9.95 2.34
C GLY A 25 1.83 8.95 3.17
N ILE A 26 1.31 7.89 2.55
CA ILE A 26 0.47 6.91 3.22
C ILE A 26 1.37 5.91 3.93
N VAL A 27 1.12 5.72 5.23
CA VAL A 27 1.74 4.68 6.05
C VAL A 27 0.64 3.97 6.80
N LYS A 28 0.55 2.65 6.64
CA LYS A 28 -0.49 1.81 7.24
C LYS A 28 0.14 0.61 7.92
N SER A 29 -0.31 0.36 9.15
CA SER A 29 0.06 -0.82 9.91
C SER A 29 -0.93 -1.94 9.62
N LEU A 30 -0.45 -3.01 9.01
CA LEU A 30 -1.23 -4.18 8.68
C LEU A 30 -1.31 -5.15 9.87
N PRO A 31 -2.47 -5.80 10.09
CA PRO A 31 -2.59 -6.90 11.04
C PRO A 31 -1.75 -8.09 10.58
N VAL A 32 -1.43 -8.99 11.52
CA VAL A 32 -0.69 -10.22 11.18
C VAL A 32 -1.46 -11.05 10.15
N THR A 33 -2.75 -11.25 10.40
CA THR A 33 -3.68 -11.86 9.45
C THR A 33 -4.99 -11.07 9.50
N GLY A 34 -5.55 -10.71 8.35
CA GLY A 34 -6.76 -9.90 8.26
C GLY A 34 -6.88 -9.10 6.98
N GLU A 35 -7.66 -8.03 7.03
CA GLU A 35 -7.84 -7.09 5.94
C GLU A 35 -7.66 -5.67 6.48
N GLU A 36 -6.98 -4.82 5.72
CA GLU A 36 -6.92 -3.38 5.95
C GLU A 36 -7.32 -2.64 4.69
N VAL A 37 -7.98 -1.50 4.87
CA VAL A 37 -8.50 -0.70 3.76
C VAL A 37 -7.79 0.64 3.72
N VAL A 38 -7.28 0.97 2.53
CA VAL A 38 -6.57 2.22 2.27
C VAL A 38 -7.29 2.97 1.16
N GLU A 39 -7.95 4.04 1.54
CA GLU A 39 -8.60 4.94 0.59
C GLU A 39 -7.64 6.07 0.21
N PHE A 40 -7.41 6.24 -1.09
CA PHE A 40 -6.64 7.36 -1.60
C PHE A 40 -7.16 7.79 -2.97
N THR A 41 -6.96 9.06 -3.30
CA THR A 41 -7.33 9.59 -4.62
C THR A 41 -6.07 9.76 -5.44
N PRO A 42 -5.85 8.95 -6.49
CA PRO A 42 -4.71 9.14 -7.35
C PRO A 42 -4.82 10.50 -8.07
N MET A 43 -3.78 11.31 -7.94
CA MET A 43 -3.74 12.66 -8.54
C MET A 43 -3.10 12.68 -9.94
N ARG A 44 -2.35 11.63 -10.27
CA ARG A 44 -1.66 11.48 -11.56
C ARG A 44 -1.79 10.05 -12.06
N SER A 45 -1.95 9.91 -13.37
CA SER A 45 -1.75 8.63 -14.05
C SER A 45 -0.25 8.31 -14.09
N GLY A 46 0.08 7.02 -14.07
CA GLY A 46 1.46 6.56 -14.01
C GLY A 46 1.68 5.43 -13.02
N GLN A 47 2.95 5.10 -12.80
CA GLN A 47 3.35 4.00 -11.93
C GLN A 47 3.43 4.49 -10.48
N LEU A 48 2.57 3.95 -9.63
CA LEU A 48 2.52 4.22 -8.20
C LEU A 48 3.29 3.13 -7.45
N ALA A 49 4.39 3.49 -6.80
CA ALA A 49 5.18 2.54 -6.02
C ALA A 49 4.63 2.38 -4.59
N TYR A 50 4.64 1.14 -4.10
CA TYR A 50 4.38 0.84 -2.70
C TYR A 50 5.52 -0.01 -2.13
N THR A 51 5.82 0.16 -0.85
CA THR A 51 6.89 -0.59 -0.18
C THR A 51 6.52 -0.98 1.24
N CYS A 52 7.21 -1.99 1.77
CA CYS A 52 7.13 -2.32 3.19
C CYS A 52 7.82 -1.23 4.04
N GLY A 53 7.61 -1.22 5.35
CA GLY A 53 8.14 -0.15 6.22
C GLY A 53 9.67 -0.01 6.24
N MET A 54 10.42 -1.02 5.79
CA MET A 54 11.88 -0.94 5.63
C MET A 54 12.32 -0.69 4.17
N GLY A 55 11.39 -0.53 3.23
CA GLY A 55 11.70 -0.36 1.81
C GLY A 55 12.23 -1.62 1.10
N MET A 56 12.27 -2.77 1.79
CA MET A 56 12.88 -4.01 1.27
C MET A 56 11.95 -4.76 0.29
N TYR A 57 10.68 -4.90 0.64
CA TYR A 57 9.67 -5.46 -0.25
C TYR A 57 8.94 -4.32 -0.91
N SER A 58 8.95 -4.28 -2.24
CA SER A 58 8.36 -3.21 -3.03
C SER A 58 7.59 -3.76 -4.21
N GLY A 59 6.53 -3.06 -4.60
CA GLY A 59 5.82 -3.30 -5.83
C GLY A 59 5.33 -1.98 -6.42
N SER A 60 4.59 -2.07 -7.51
CA SER A 60 3.95 -0.90 -8.09
C SER A 60 2.61 -1.24 -8.71
N PHE A 61 1.74 -0.24 -8.78
CA PHE A 61 0.47 -0.28 -9.49
C PHE A 61 0.52 0.73 -10.64
N THR A 62 -0.06 0.40 -11.78
CA THR A 62 -0.20 1.37 -12.88
C THR A 62 -1.57 2.02 -12.81
N VAL A 63 -1.59 3.31 -12.51
CA VAL A 63 -2.81 4.13 -12.56
C VAL A 63 -3.06 4.54 -14.00
N ILE A 64 -4.15 4.03 -14.56
CA ILE A 64 -4.63 4.39 -15.89
C ILE A 64 -5.65 5.54 -15.81
N PRO A 65 -5.68 6.44 -16.82
CA PRO A 65 -6.63 7.55 -16.89
C PRO A 65 -8.08 7.10 -17.15
#